data_AF-A0A174D8Z3-F1
#
_entry.id   AF-A0A174D8Z3-F1
#
_cell.length_a   1.000
_cell.length_b   1.000
_cell.length_c   1.000
_cell.angle_alpha   90.00
_cell.angle_beta   90.00
_cell.angle_gamma   90.00
#
_symmetry.space_group_name_H-M   'P 1'
#
loop_
_entity.id
_entity.type
_entity.pdbx_description
1 polymer ?
#
loop_
_entity_poly.entity_id
_entity_poly.type
_entity_poly.pdbx_seq_one_letter_code
_entity_poly.pdbx_strand_id
1 'polypeptide(L)' 'MAATLKLPVGVEDFKEIRQQGFYYIDKTRLIEQLLDSWGKVNLFTRPRRFGKTLNMSMLRN' A
#
# COMPACT_ATOMS: atom_id res chain seq x y z
N MET A 1 23.83 13.21 -5.69
CA MET A 1 22.79 13.67 -4.73
C MET A 1 21.62 12.70 -4.86
N ALA A 2 21.17 12.06 -3.78
CA ALA A 2 20.00 11.20 -3.84
C ALA A 2 18.79 12.04 -4.24
N ALA A 3 18.04 11.62 -5.26
CA ALA A 3 16.83 12.32 -5.66
C ALA A 3 15.81 12.27 -4.52
N THR A 4 15.38 13.42 -4.02
CA THR A 4 14.35 13.50 -2.99
C THR A 4 13.01 13.10 -3.59
N LEU A 5 12.53 11.91 -3.25
CA LEU A 5 11.21 11.42 -3.66
C LEU A 5 10.11 12.22 -2.95
N LYS A 6 9.07 12.62 -3.68
CA LYS A 6 7.91 13.31 -3.10
C LYS A 6 7.08 12.32 -2.28
N LEU A 7 6.54 12.76 -1.14
CA LEU A 7 5.59 11.94 -0.38
C LEU A 7 4.22 11.93 -1.09
N PRO A 8 3.57 10.76 -1.25
CA PRO A 8 2.27 10.64 -1.90
C PRO A 8 1.13 11.03 -0.94
N VAL A 9 1.08 12.29 -0.52
CA VAL A 9 0.04 12.78 0.39
C VAL A 9 -1.27 12.92 -0.37
N GLY A 10 -2.27 12.11 -0.02
CA GLY A 10 -3.59 12.14 -0.67
C GLY A 10 -3.70 11.31 -1.94
N VAL A 11 -2.60 10.66 -2.38
CA VAL A 11 -2.62 9.70 -3.48
C VAL A 11 -2.79 8.30 -2.88
N GLU A 12 -3.88 7.63 -3.23
CA GLU A 12 -4.19 6.28 -2.73
C GLU A 12 -4.19 5.22 -3.84
N ASP A 13 -3.79 5.57 -5.06
CA ASP A 13 -3.65 4.64 -6.17
C ASP A 13 -2.21 4.10 -6.30
N PHE A 14 -2.07 2.78 -6.33
CA PHE A 14 -0.77 2.12 -6.41
C PHE A 14 -0.07 2.39 -7.74
N LYS A 15 -0.79 2.33 -8.85
CA LYS A 15 -0.22 2.54 -10.19
C LYS A 15 0.30 3.97 -10.33
N GLU A 16 -0.46 4.95 -9.86
CA GLU A 16 -0.06 6.36 -9.83
C GLU A 16 1.23 6.55 -9.04
N ILE A 17 1.32 5.98 -7.84
CA ILE A 17 2.51 6.06 -6.99
C ILE A 17 3.76 5.48 -7.68
N ARG A 18 3.59 4.34 -8.36
CA ARG A 18 4.70 3.67 -9.07
C ARG A 18 5.13 4.42 -10.33
N GLN A 19 4.19 5.00 -11.08
CA GLN A 19 4.48 5.70 -12.34
C GLN A 19 5.01 7.11 -12.14
N GLN A 20 4.52 7.84 -11.14
CA GLN A 20 4.92 9.24 -10.90
C GLN A 20 6.18 9.37 -10.03
N GLY A 21 6.82 8.27 -9.63
CA GLY A 21 8.07 8.29 -8.88
C GLY A 21 7.92 8.86 -7.46
N PHE A 22 6.79 8.61 -6.81
CA PHE A 22 6.59 8.99 -5.40
C PHE A 22 7.38 8.06 -4.47
N TYR A 23 7.63 8.55 -3.25
CA TYR A 23 8.10 7.73 -2.16
C TYR A 23 7.06 6.67 -1.81
N TYR A 24 7.45 5.40 -1.92
CA TYR A 24 6.57 4.27 -1.71
C TYR A 24 7.22 3.29 -0.75
N ILE A 25 6.46 2.87 0.26
CA ILE A 25 6.85 1.79 1.16
C ILE A 25 6.25 0.51 0.61
N ASP A 26 7.11 -0.43 0.22
CA ASP A 26 6.68 -1.73 -0.27
C ASP A 26 6.00 -2.55 0.83
N LYS A 27 4.75 -2.95 0.58
CA LYS A 27 3.93 -3.77 1.48
C LYS A 27 3.69 -5.19 0.95
N THR A 28 4.40 -5.61 -0.09
CA THR A 28 4.23 -6.93 -0.71
C THR A 28 4.37 -8.06 0.31
N ARG A 29 5.36 -7.99 1.21
CA ARG A 29 5.54 -8.98 2.29
C ARG A 29 4.38 -9.03 3.30
N LEU A 30 3.72 -7.90 3.55
CA LEU A 30 2.54 -7.88 4.42
C LEU A 30 1.36 -8.60 3.75
N ILE A 31 1.21 -8.43 2.44
CA ILE A 31 0.18 -9.11 1.64
C ILE A 31 0.46 -10.61 1.59
N GLU A 32 1.71 -11.01 1.33
CA GLU A 32 2.16 -12.41 1.35
C GLU A 32 1.81 -13.07 2.68
N GLN A 33 2.21 -12.48 3.81
CA GLN A 33 1.88 -12.99 5.14
C GLN A 33 0.37 -13.10 5.38
N LEU A 34 -0.43 -12.14 4.88
CA LEU A 34 -1.88 -12.17 5.01
C LEU A 34 -2.53 -13.31 4.20
N LEU A 35 -1.99 -13.59 3.00
CA LEU A 35 -2.45 -14.67 2.14
C LEU A 35 -2.06 -16.05 2.69
N ASP A 36 -0.86 -16.15 3.25
CA ASP A 36 -0.37 -17.39 3.89
C ASP A 36 -1.08 -17.67 5.21
N SER A 37 -1.45 -16.63 5.97
CA SER A 37 -2.26 -16.77 7.16
C SER A 37 -3.70 -17.12 6.78
N TRP A 38 -4.03 -18.41 6.82
CA TRP A 38 -5.38 -18.90 6.53
C TRP A 38 -6.43 -18.24 7.46
N GLY A 39 -7.35 -17.48 6.87
CA GLY A 39 -8.48 -16.88 7.57
C GLY A 39 -9.66 -16.70 6.61
N LYS A 40 -10.82 -17.27 6.94
CA LYS A 40 -12.05 -17.08 6.11
C LYS A 40 -12.43 -15.60 5.97
N VAL A 41 -12.10 -14.80 6.98
CA VAL A 41 -12.32 -13.34 7.02
C VAL A 41 -11.13 -12.69 7.73
N ASN A 42 -10.54 -11.68 7.08
CA ASN A 42 -9.47 -10.86 7.65
C ASN A 42 -10.00 -9.47 8.01
N LEU A 43 -9.95 -9.12 9.31
CA LEU A 43 -10.40 -7.81 9.81
C LEU A 43 -9.24 -6.81 9.83
N PHE A 44 -9.33 -5.76 9.02
CA PHE A 44 -8.49 -4.59 9.17
C PHE A 44 -9.17 -3.61 10.13
N THR A 45 -8.65 -3.47 11.35
CA THR A 45 -9.05 -2.39 12.30
C THR A 45 -8.90 -1.03 11.61
N ARG A 46 -9.64 0.02 12.00
CA ARG A 46 -9.73 1.31 11.26
C ARG A 46 -8.85 2.45 11.80
N PRO A 47 -7.51 2.32 11.90
CA PRO A 47 -6.66 3.47 12.15
C PRO A 47 -6.70 4.42 10.95
N ARG A 48 -6.83 5.71 11.25
CA ARG A 48 -6.86 6.77 10.23
C ARG A 48 -5.49 6.84 9.54
N ARG A 49 -5.50 7.00 8.20
CA ARG A 49 -4.29 7.09 7.35
C ARG A 49 -3.37 5.86 7.38
N PHE A 50 -3.89 4.69 7.76
CA PHE A 50 -3.13 3.44 7.71
C PHE A 50 -2.87 2.90 6.27
N GLY A 51 -3.41 3.57 5.24
CA GLY A 51 -3.20 3.19 3.85
C GLY A 51 -3.98 1.93 3.44
N LYS A 52 -5.19 1.74 3.99
CA LYS A 52 -6.08 0.65 3.59
C LYS A 52 -6.50 0.74 2.13
N THR A 53 -6.89 1.93 1.68
CA THR A 53 -7.27 2.18 0.28
C THR A 53 -6.11 1.82 -0.65
N LEU A 54 -4.90 2.27 -0.31
CA LEU A 54 -3.69 1.92 -1.06
C LEU A 54 -3.44 0.41 -1.10
N ASN A 55 -3.57 -0.29 0.04
CA ASN A 55 -3.42 -1.75 0.06
C ASN A 55 -4.46 -2.45 -0.84
N MET A 56 -5.69 -1.96 -0.88
CA MET A 56 -6.71 -2.51 -1.78
C MET A 56 -6.40 -2.22 -3.26
N SER A 57 -5.82 -1.06 -3.59
CA SER A 57 -5.34 -0.74 -4.94
C SER A 57 -4.16 -1.64 -5.35
N MET A 58 -3.27 -2.00 -4.41
CA MET A 58 -2.20 -2.97 -4.63
C MET A 58 -2.71 -4.37 -4.95
N LEU A 59 -3.80 -4.83 -4.32
CA LEU A 59 -4.38 -6.16 -4.57
C LEU A 59 -5.20 -6.25 -5.86
N ARG A 60 -5.72 -5.12 -6.34
CA ARG A 60 -6.56 -5.05 -7.54
C ARG A 60 -5.76 -5.16 -8.83
N ASN A 61 -4.54 -4.62 -8.83
CA ASN A 61 -3.69 -4.47 -10.01
C ASN A 61 -2.61 -5.54 -10.05
#